data_AF-A0A2R3XYQ8-F1
#
_entry.id   AF-A0A2R3XYQ8-F1
#
_cell.length_a   1.000
_cell.length_b   1.000
_cell.length_c   1.000
_cell.angle_alpha   90.00
_cell.angle_beta   90.00
_cell.angle_gamma   90.00
#
_symmetry.space_group_name_H-M   'P 1'
#
loop_
_entity.id
_entity.type
_entity.pdbx_description
1 polymer ?
#
loop_
_entity_poly.entity_id
_entity_poly.type
_entity_poly.pdbx_seq_one_letter_code
_entity_poly.pdbx_strand_id
1 'polypeptide(L)'
;EVVSLASYNSPLFFNTSFSLTNSALFTVLVISLILFIHQNTGKDKTSLNFNKKMKLIPNKESILLESLFSSINTIVRDQIGREVYLPFIYSLFLFILCANLVGNIPYTFTITTSIIVSIGLSFTILIGVTILGLSIHKIHFFSFFIPSGTPLALVPLLVLIELISYLARAFSLGIRLFANMVAGHTLLKILSTFLFKMFSGGLIIFVLTLLPFTLFLAITGLELAVSFIQAYVFVLLVCS
;
A
#
# COMPACT_ATOMS: atom_id res chain seq x y z
N GLU A 1 -0.80 8.06 -18.00
CA GLU A 1 -1.70 7.20 -18.78
C GLU A 1 -1.17 5.78 -18.75
N VAL A 2 -2.06 4.78 -18.75
CA VAL A 2 -1.66 3.36 -18.84
C VAL A 2 -1.36 3.09 -20.32
N VAL A 3 -0.09 2.98 -20.67
CA VAL A 3 0.34 2.62 -22.02
C VAL A 3 0.54 1.10 -22.07
N SER A 4 0.01 0.45 -23.10
CA SER A 4 0.30 -0.94 -23.42
C SER A 4 1.66 -1.02 -24.13
N LEU A 5 2.62 -1.72 -23.52
CA LEU A 5 3.98 -1.89 -24.04
C LEU A 5 4.08 -3.11 -24.97
N ALA A 6 3.39 -4.21 -24.65
CA ALA A 6 3.36 -5.41 -25.47
C ALA A 6 1.98 -6.09 -25.36
N SER A 7 1.36 -6.45 -26.48
CA SER A 7 0.10 -7.21 -26.48
C SER A 7 0.32 -8.57 -27.13
N TYR A 8 -0.04 -9.63 -26.40
CA TYR A 8 -0.10 -10.98 -26.92
C TYR A 8 -1.56 -11.40 -27.00
N ASN A 9 -2.04 -11.62 -28.22
CA ASN A 9 -3.41 -12.06 -28.46
C ASN A 9 -3.38 -13.58 -28.68
N SER A 10 -3.76 -14.36 -27.66
CA SER A 10 -3.88 -15.81 -27.78
C SER A 10 -5.34 -16.19 -28.07
N PRO A 11 -5.65 -16.88 -29.18
CA PRO A 11 -7.02 -17.28 -29.50
C PRO A 11 -7.58 -18.42 -28.61
N LEU A 12 -6.83 -18.88 -27.61
CA LEU A 12 -7.15 -20.09 -26.83
C LEU A 12 -8.01 -19.81 -25.57
N PHE A 13 -8.05 -18.56 -25.08
CA PHE A 13 -8.89 -18.14 -23.97
C PHE A 13 -9.74 -16.93 -24.37
N PHE A 14 -10.96 -17.20 -24.88
CA PHE A 14 -12.07 -16.24 -24.95
C PHE A 14 -11.70 -14.83 -25.48
N ASN A 15 -10.87 -14.74 -26.52
CA ASN A 15 -10.45 -13.47 -27.15
C ASN A 15 -9.91 -12.42 -26.15
N THR A 16 -9.20 -12.89 -25.11
CA THR A 16 -8.56 -12.01 -24.12
C THR A 16 -7.19 -11.57 -24.62
N SER A 17 -6.99 -10.26 -24.78
CA SER A 17 -5.70 -9.68 -25.14
C SER A 17 -4.87 -9.46 -23.88
N PHE A 18 -3.88 -10.32 -23.65
CA PHE A 18 -2.91 -10.11 -22.59
C PHE A 18 -1.99 -8.96 -23.02
N SER A 19 -2.25 -7.76 -22.48
CA SER A 19 -1.38 -6.60 -22.68
C SER A 19 -0.52 -6.35 -21.46
N LEU A 20 0.79 -6.40 -21.64
CA LEU A 20 1.77 -5.90 -20.69
C LEU A 20 1.66 -4.37 -20.70
N THR A 21 1.01 -3.84 -19.68
CA THR A 21 0.84 -2.40 -19.47
C THR A 21 1.93 -1.86 -18.56
N ASN A 22 2.14 -0.53 -18.57
CA ASN A 22 3.04 0.12 -17.61
C ASN A 22 2.72 -0.29 -16.16
N SER A 23 1.43 -0.37 -15.78
CA SER A 23 1.03 -0.81 -14.44
C SER A 23 1.48 -2.25 -14.15
N ALA A 24 1.34 -3.17 -15.11
CA ALA A 24 1.80 -4.55 -14.96
C ALA A 24 3.33 -4.66 -14.85
N LEU A 25 4.08 -3.81 -15.55
CA LEU A 25 5.54 -3.80 -15.44
C LEU A 25 5.98 -3.29 -14.06
N PHE A 26 5.37 -2.21 -13.57
CA PHE A 26 5.69 -1.69 -12.25
C PHE A 26 5.25 -2.65 -11.13
N THR A 27 4.15 -3.41 -11.26
CA THR A 27 3.81 -4.43 -10.26
C THR A 27 4.85 -5.54 -10.20
N VAL A 28 5.34 -6.01 -11.36
CA VAL A 28 6.45 -6.97 -11.43
C VAL A 28 7.72 -6.39 -10.79
N LEU A 29 8.01 -5.10 -11.00
CA LEU A 29 9.14 -4.41 -10.37
C LEU A 29 9.00 -4.35 -8.85
N VAL A 30 7.81 -4.04 -8.32
CA VAL A 30 7.55 -4.03 -6.87
C VAL A 30 7.74 -5.44 -6.29
N ILE A 31 7.20 -6.46 -6.94
CA ILE A 31 7.35 -7.85 -6.50
C ILE A 31 8.82 -8.29 -6.54
N SER A 32 9.54 -7.95 -7.61
CA SER A 32 10.97 -8.27 -7.73
C SER A 32 11.81 -7.53 -6.68
N LEU A 33 11.46 -6.28 -6.35
CA LEU A 33 12.09 -5.53 -5.26
C LEU A 33 11.86 -6.21 -3.90
N ILE A 34 10.63 -6.64 -3.61
CA ILE A 34 10.32 -7.36 -2.37
C ILE A 34 11.10 -8.67 -2.28
N LEU A 35 11.14 -9.44 -3.37
CA LEU A 35 11.92 -10.68 -3.45
C LEU A 35 13.41 -10.40 -3.30
N PHE A 36 13.92 -9.32 -3.88
CA PHE A 36 15.31 -8.91 -3.75
C PHE A 36 15.66 -8.55 -2.30
N ILE A 37 14.84 -7.75 -1.62
CA ILE A 37 15.00 -7.41 -0.21
C ILE A 37 15.03 -8.67 0.67
N HIS A 38 14.13 -9.62 0.40
CA HIS A 38 14.07 -10.86 1.16
C HIS A 38 15.22 -11.82 0.86
N GLN A 39 15.67 -11.91 -0.40
CA GLN A 39 16.83 -12.71 -0.79
C GLN A 39 18.15 -12.14 -0.26
N ASN A 40 18.25 -10.82 -0.11
CA ASN A 40 19.41 -10.15 0.49
C ASN A 40 19.38 -10.20 2.02
N THR A 41 18.22 -10.47 2.62
CA THR A 41 18.09 -10.69 4.05
C THR A 41 18.60 -12.09 4.39
N GLY A 42 19.74 -12.17 5.09
CA GLY A 42 20.31 -13.44 5.55
C GLY A 42 21.35 -14.09 4.61
N LYS A 43 21.68 -13.49 3.47
CA LYS A 43 22.83 -13.93 2.65
C LYS A 43 24.11 -13.19 3.05
N ASP A 44 25.19 -13.94 3.27
CA ASP A 44 26.54 -13.39 3.36
C ASP A 44 26.90 -12.81 1.97
N LYS A 45 27.20 -11.51 1.86
CA LYS A 45 27.55 -10.84 0.59
C LYS A 45 28.85 -11.37 -0.07
N THR A 46 29.51 -12.35 0.55
CA THR A 46 30.83 -12.90 0.19
C THR A 46 30.79 -14.26 -0.51
N SER A 47 29.65 -14.95 -0.62
CA SER A 47 29.57 -16.24 -1.32
C SER A 47 28.46 -16.24 -2.35
N LEU A 48 28.86 -16.23 -3.61
CA LEU A 48 28.04 -16.33 -4.82
C LEU A 48 27.54 -17.78 -5.00
N ASN A 49 27.05 -18.41 -3.94
CA ASN A 49 26.50 -19.77 -3.96
C ASN A 49 25.12 -19.76 -3.31
N PHE A 50 24.13 -20.17 -4.09
CA PHE A 50 22.71 -20.27 -3.72
C PHE A 50 22.41 -21.30 -2.61
N ASN A 51 23.44 -21.92 -2.04
CA ASN A 51 23.32 -22.87 -0.95
C ASN A 51 24.17 -22.44 0.25
N LYS A 52 23.44 -22.18 1.36
CA LYS A 52 23.79 -22.55 2.75
C LYS A 52 24.44 -21.49 3.67
N LYS A 53 23.89 -21.54 4.91
CA LYS A 53 24.23 -20.93 6.21
C LYS A 53 23.81 -19.46 6.42
N MET A 54 22.70 -19.32 7.14
CA MET A 54 22.33 -18.09 7.85
C MET A 54 23.46 -17.72 8.81
N LYS A 55 24.03 -16.54 8.62
CA LYS A 55 24.95 -15.94 9.59
C LYS A 55 24.11 -15.46 10.78
N LEU A 56 24.48 -15.86 12.00
CA LEU A 56 23.83 -15.42 13.24
C LEU A 56 23.96 -13.91 13.48
N ILE A 57 24.85 -13.23 12.76
CA ILE A 57 25.06 -11.78 12.87
C ILE A 57 24.28 -11.09 11.75
N PRO A 58 23.23 -10.30 12.07
CA PRO A 58 22.40 -9.65 11.07
C PRO A 58 23.16 -8.52 10.35
N ASN A 59 22.95 -8.41 9.05
CA ASN A 59 23.39 -7.27 8.23
C ASN A 59 22.48 -6.05 8.49
N LYS A 60 22.93 -4.83 8.17
CA LYS A 60 22.14 -3.58 8.34
C LYS A 60 20.74 -3.66 7.70
N GLU A 61 20.67 -4.22 6.49
CA GLU A 61 19.40 -4.43 5.78
C GLU A 61 18.52 -5.49 6.46
N SER A 62 19.12 -6.49 7.10
CA SER A 62 18.40 -7.51 7.87
C SER A 62 17.83 -6.94 9.18
N ILE A 63 18.56 -6.04 9.85
CA ILE A 63 18.06 -5.33 11.04
C ILE A 63 16.82 -4.50 10.69
N LEU A 64 16.82 -3.81 9.54
CA LEU A 64 15.65 -3.07 9.07
C LEU A 64 14.46 -4.01 8.90
N LEU A 65 14.63 -5.14 8.21
CA LEU A 65 13.53 -6.07 7.97
C LEU A 65 13.04 -6.74 9.26
N GLU A 66 13.93 -7.11 10.17
CA GLU A 66 13.59 -7.66 11.49
C GLU A 66 12.83 -6.64 12.34
N SER A 67 13.20 -5.35 12.30
CA SER A 67 12.48 -4.30 13.02
C SER A 67 11.07 -4.08 12.48
N LEU A 68 10.91 -4.12 11.15
CA LEU A 68 9.59 -4.04 10.50
C LEU A 68 8.75 -5.27 10.84
N PHE A 69 9.32 -6.46 10.76
CA PHE A 69 8.65 -7.71 11.12
C PHE A 69 8.20 -7.71 12.59
N SER A 70 9.07 -7.29 13.52
CA SER A 70 8.74 -7.19 14.94
C SER A 70 7.60 -6.20 15.17
N SER A 71 7.60 -5.05 14.48
CA SER A 71 6.54 -4.05 14.59
C SER A 71 5.19 -4.60 14.11
N ILE A 72 5.17 -5.30 12.97
CA ILE A 72 3.93 -5.94 12.48
C ILE A 72 3.48 -7.06 13.42
N ASN A 73 4.40 -7.87 13.95
CA ASN A 73 4.05 -8.91 14.91
C ASN A 73 3.37 -8.34 16.16
N THR A 74 3.87 -7.22 16.69
CA THR A 74 3.21 -6.55 17.83
C THR A 74 1.79 -6.12 17.50
N ILE A 75 1.54 -5.54 16.32
CA ILE A 75 0.19 -5.13 15.89
C ILE A 75 -0.75 -6.33 15.78
N VAL A 76 -0.29 -7.41 15.14
CA VAL A 76 -1.09 -8.63 14.96
C VAL A 76 -1.45 -9.24 16.31
N ARG A 77 -0.49 -9.28 17.24
CA ARG A 77 -0.70 -9.80 18.58
C ARG A 77 -1.67 -8.94 19.39
N ASP A 78 -1.56 -7.62 19.30
CA ASP A 78 -2.40 -6.69 20.07
C ASP A 78 -3.83 -6.60 19.53
N GLN A 79 -4.03 -6.75 18.22
CA GLN A 79 -5.35 -6.64 17.58
C GLN A 79 -6.09 -7.98 17.46
N ILE A 80 -5.41 -9.03 16.98
CA ILE A 80 -6.04 -10.32 16.63
C ILE A 80 -5.78 -11.38 17.71
N GLY A 81 -4.65 -11.28 18.42
CA GLY A 81 -4.21 -12.28 19.41
C GLY A 81 -3.78 -13.63 18.84
N ARG A 82 -3.99 -13.87 17.53
CA ARG A 82 -3.64 -15.13 16.84
C ARG A 82 -2.62 -14.88 15.73
N GLU A 83 -1.45 -15.51 15.85
CA GLU A 83 -0.33 -15.34 14.93
C GLU A 83 -0.51 -16.01 13.55
N VAL A 84 -1.57 -16.80 13.35
CA VAL A 84 -1.83 -17.53 12.08
C VAL A 84 -1.95 -16.58 10.88
N TYR A 85 -2.45 -15.36 11.10
CA TYR A 85 -2.64 -14.36 10.04
C TYR A 85 -1.42 -13.46 9.79
N LEU A 86 -0.36 -13.62 10.60
CA LEU A 86 0.84 -12.80 10.51
C LEU A 86 1.47 -12.81 9.11
N PRO A 87 1.67 -13.96 8.43
CA PRO A 87 2.32 -13.97 7.12
C PRO A 87 1.56 -13.15 6.06
N PHE A 88 0.22 -13.22 6.08
CA PHE A 88 -0.63 -12.45 5.19
C PHE A 88 -0.49 -10.95 5.46
N ILE A 89 -0.63 -10.55 6.72
CA ILE A 89 -0.57 -9.15 7.14
C ILE A 89 0.80 -8.53 6.86
N TYR A 90 1.87 -9.28 7.12
CA TYR A 90 3.24 -8.86 6.81
C TYR A 90 3.48 -8.69 5.30
N SER A 91 2.99 -9.63 4.47
CA SER A 91 3.11 -9.52 3.02
C SER A 91 2.36 -8.31 2.47
N LEU A 92 1.17 -8.03 3.02
CA LEU A 92 0.34 -6.89 2.68
C LEU A 92 1.02 -5.56 3.04
N PHE A 93 1.61 -5.48 4.24
CA PHE A 93 2.39 -4.34 4.70
C PHE A 93 3.53 -4.03 3.72
N LEU A 94 4.39 -5.02 3.44
CA LEU A 94 5.54 -4.84 2.57
C LEU A 94 5.14 -4.49 1.13
N PHE A 95 4.06 -5.10 0.63
CA PHE A 95 3.54 -4.79 -0.70
C PHE A 95 3.11 -3.33 -0.82
N ILE A 96 2.28 -2.85 0.11
CA ILE A 96 1.80 -1.46 0.10
C ILE A 96 2.94 -0.48 0.31
N LEU A 97 3.85 -0.79 1.25
CA LEU A 97 5.01 0.04 1.52
C LEU A 97 5.90 0.18 0.28
N CYS A 98 6.31 -0.94 -0.33
CA CYS A 98 7.16 -0.93 -1.52
C CYS A 98 6.46 -0.27 -2.71
N ALA A 99 5.16 -0.52 -2.91
CA ALA A 99 4.40 0.10 -3.98
C ALA A 99 4.33 1.63 -3.84
N ASN A 100 4.13 2.14 -2.62
CA ASN A 100 4.10 3.58 -2.38
C ASN A 100 5.51 4.21 -2.47
N LEU A 101 6.54 3.54 -1.94
CA LEU A 101 7.92 4.04 -2.03
C LEU A 101 8.43 4.10 -3.47
N VAL A 102 8.20 3.05 -4.26
CA VAL A 102 8.51 3.05 -5.69
C VAL A 102 7.72 4.14 -6.38
N GLY A 103 6.46 4.37 -5.96
CA GLY A 103 5.62 5.41 -6.49
C GLY A 103 6.17 6.82 -6.28
N ASN A 104 6.74 7.09 -5.10
CA ASN A 104 7.32 8.41 -4.78
C ASN A 104 8.62 8.72 -5.57
N ILE A 105 9.18 7.77 -6.33
CA ILE A 105 10.38 8.01 -7.14
C ILE A 105 10.00 8.86 -8.38
N PRO A 106 10.66 10.00 -8.62
CA PRO A 106 10.36 10.84 -9.78
C PRO A 106 10.57 10.05 -11.09
N TYR A 107 9.73 10.34 -12.09
CA TYR A 107 9.70 9.68 -13.40
C TYR A 107 9.20 8.21 -13.43
N THR A 108 8.73 7.67 -12.32
CA THR A 108 8.08 6.35 -12.30
C THR A 108 6.58 6.45 -12.55
N PHE A 109 5.98 5.38 -13.08
CA PHE A 109 4.52 5.27 -13.15
C PHE A 109 4.01 4.54 -11.91
N THR A 110 3.14 5.22 -11.17
CA THR A 110 2.63 4.80 -9.87
C THR A 110 1.38 3.92 -10.02
N ILE A 111 1.50 2.63 -9.72
CA ILE A 111 0.38 1.66 -9.81
C ILE A 111 -0.80 2.10 -8.92
N THR A 112 -0.50 2.65 -7.74
CA THR A 112 -1.48 3.09 -6.72
C THR A 112 -2.26 4.34 -7.12
N THR A 113 -1.84 5.08 -8.15
CA THR A 113 -2.63 6.17 -8.74
C THR A 113 -3.76 5.68 -9.63
N SER A 114 -3.83 4.39 -9.93
CA SER A 114 -5.03 3.81 -10.54
C SER A 114 -6.05 3.51 -9.43
N ILE A 115 -7.15 4.26 -9.42
CA ILE A 115 -8.21 4.10 -8.42
C ILE A 115 -8.74 2.66 -8.37
N ILE A 116 -8.78 2.00 -9.53
CA ILE A 116 -9.22 0.60 -9.69
C ILE A 116 -8.32 -0.34 -8.89
N VAL A 117 -7.01 -0.13 -8.88
CA VAL A 117 -6.08 -1.01 -8.16
C VAL A 117 -6.16 -0.76 -6.65
N SER A 118 -6.20 0.51 -6.23
CA SER A 118 -6.23 0.86 -4.81
C SER A 118 -7.54 0.44 -4.13
N ILE A 119 -8.68 0.78 -4.74
CA ILE A 119 -9.99 0.38 -4.21
C ILE A 119 -10.21 -1.12 -4.39
N GLY A 120 -9.78 -1.70 -5.52
CA GLY A 120 -9.88 -3.14 -5.78
C GLY A 120 -9.13 -3.98 -4.75
N LEU A 121 -7.93 -3.57 -4.34
CA LEU A 121 -7.17 -4.21 -3.27
C LEU A 121 -7.94 -4.17 -1.94
N SER A 122 -8.43 -3.00 -1.54
CA SER A 122 -9.19 -2.83 -0.30
C SER A 122 -10.47 -3.66 -0.28
N PHE A 123 -11.21 -3.68 -1.40
CA PHE A 123 -12.45 -4.44 -1.52
C PHE A 123 -12.20 -5.95 -1.51
N THR A 124 -11.12 -6.41 -2.14
CA THR A 124 -10.71 -7.83 -2.11
C THR A 124 -10.40 -8.28 -0.69
N ILE A 125 -9.73 -7.45 0.10
CA ILE A 125 -9.41 -7.74 1.50
C ILE A 125 -10.69 -7.78 2.33
N LEU A 126 -11.63 -6.84 2.16
CA LEU A 126 -12.91 -6.88 2.86
C LEU A 126 -13.71 -8.14 2.52
N ILE A 127 -13.77 -8.53 1.25
CA ILE A 127 -14.42 -9.79 0.86
C ILE A 127 -13.72 -10.99 1.52
N GLY A 128 -12.38 -11.02 1.54
CA GLY A 128 -11.63 -12.08 2.21
C GLY A 128 -11.95 -12.17 3.71
N VAL A 129 -12.00 -11.03 4.40
CA VAL A 129 -12.32 -10.96 5.84
C VAL A 129 -13.78 -11.33 6.10
N THR A 130 -14.73 -10.91 5.26
CA THR A 130 -16.14 -11.32 5.39
C THR A 130 -16.30 -12.82 5.21
N ILE A 131 -15.71 -13.42 4.18
CA ILE A 131 -15.77 -14.87 3.94
C ILE A 131 -15.16 -15.62 5.14
N LEU A 132 -14.02 -15.17 5.66
CA LEU A 132 -13.40 -15.76 6.84
C LEU A 132 -14.30 -15.65 8.08
N GLY A 133 -14.91 -14.48 8.31
CA GLY A 133 -15.86 -14.24 9.39
C GLY A 133 -17.09 -15.14 9.31
N LEU A 134 -17.67 -15.30 8.12
CA LEU A 134 -18.78 -16.23 7.88
C LEU A 134 -18.35 -17.69 8.06
N SER A 135 -17.12 -18.07 7.69
CA SER A 135 -16.64 -19.44 7.85
C SER A 135 -16.49 -19.82 9.33
N ILE A 136 -15.94 -18.92 10.15
CA ILE A 136 -15.68 -19.16 11.57
C ILE A 136 -16.96 -19.05 12.40
N HIS A 137 -17.74 -17.99 12.22
CA HIS A 137 -18.90 -17.68 13.07
C HIS A 137 -20.24 -18.10 12.46
N LYS A 138 -20.29 -18.51 11.18
CA LYS A 138 -21.51 -18.93 10.47
C LYS A 138 -22.64 -17.91 10.65
N ILE A 139 -23.75 -18.33 11.25
CA ILE A 139 -24.94 -17.51 11.48
C ILE A 139 -24.71 -16.48 12.60
N HIS A 140 -23.78 -16.75 13.54
CA HIS A 140 -23.41 -15.81 14.60
C HIS A 140 -22.64 -14.60 14.06
N PHE A 141 -22.15 -14.64 12.81
CA PHE A 141 -21.54 -13.46 12.17
C PHE A 141 -22.50 -12.27 12.15
N PHE A 142 -23.80 -12.50 11.93
CA PHE A 142 -24.80 -11.44 11.93
C PHE A 142 -25.04 -10.82 13.31
N SER A 143 -24.66 -11.52 14.39
CA SER A 143 -24.72 -10.97 15.75
C SER A 143 -23.72 -9.83 15.97
N PHE A 144 -22.64 -9.74 15.18
CA PHE A 144 -21.70 -8.62 15.28
C PHE A 144 -22.30 -7.30 14.79
N PHE A 145 -23.37 -7.33 13.98
CA PHE A 145 -24.06 -6.12 13.54
C PHE A 145 -25.05 -5.57 14.60
N ILE A 146 -25.25 -6.28 15.72
CA ILE A 146 -26.21 -5.91 16.75
C ILE A 146 -25.45 -5.70 18.07
N PRO A 147 -25.26 -4.45 18.53
CA PRO A 147 -24.71 -4.20 19.86
C PRO A 147 -25.68 -4.68 20.95
N SER A 148 -25.10 -5.29 22.00
CA SER A 148 -25.84 -5.86 23.12
C SER A 148 -26.59 -4.79 23.91
N GLY A 149 -27.85 -5.08 24.24
CA GLY A 149 -28.70 -4.20 25.05
C GLY A 149 -29.55 -3.17 24.28
N THR A 150 -29.65 -3.28 22.95
CA THR A 150 -30.50 -2.38 22.17
C THR A 150 -31.98 -2.82 22.14
N PRO A 151 -32.94 -1.87 22.23
CA PRO A 151 -34.36 -2.20 22.18
C PRO A 151 -34.75 -2.77 20.80
N LEU A 152 -35.56 -3.84 20.79
CA LEU A 152 -35.90 -4.63 19.58
C LEU A 152 -36.42 -3.79 18.40
N ALA A 153 -37.11 -2.69 18.67
CA ALA A 153 -37.65 -1.80 17.63
C ALA A 153 -36.55 -1.06 16.84
N LEU A 154 -35.39 -0.80 17.46
CA LEU A 154 -34.29 -0.03 16.84
C LEU A 154 -33.27 -0.92 16.11
N VAL A 155 -33.33 -2.23 16.33
CA VAL A 155 -32.39 -3.22 15.77
C VAL A 155 -32.31 -3.17 14.23
N PRO A 156 -33.43 -3.11 13.46
CA PRO A 156 -33.33 -3.10 12.00
C PRO A 156 -32.60 -1.88 11.43
N LEU A 157 -32.80 -0.71 12.04
CA LEU A 157 -32.13 0.53 11.63
C LEU A 157 -30.63 0.49 11.98
N LEU A 158 -30.28 -0.07 13.14
CA LEU A 158 -28.89 -0.17 13.59
C LEU A 158 -28.07 -1.14 12.74
N VAL A 159 -28.64 -2.29 12.39
CA VAL A 159 -28.00 -3.26 11.48
C VAL A 159 -27.71 -2.63 10.12
N LEU A 160 -28.65 -1.82 9.59
CA LEU A 160 -28.44 -1.12 8.32
C LEU A 160 -27.28 -0.13 8.40
N ILE A 161 -27.19 0.65 9.48
CA ILE A 161 -26.12 1.62 9.69
C ILE A 161 -24.78 0.91 9.89
N GLU A 162 -24.73 -0.18 10.65
CA GLU A 162 -23.50 -0.95 10.86
C GLU A 162 -23.01 -1.60 9.56
N LEU A 163 -23.92 -2.13 8.72
CA LEU A 163 -23.58 -2.63 7.39
C LEU A 163 -22.98 -1.52 6.51
N ILE A 164 -23.58 -0.31 6.52
CA ILE A 164 -23.05 0.84 5.78
C ILE A 164 -21.68 1.26 6.30
N SER A 165 -21.50 1.28 7.62
CA SER A 165 -20.24 1.63 8.30
C SER A 165 -19.13 0.62 7.96
N TYR A 166 -19.46 -0.67 7.95
CA TYR A 166 -18.55 -1.74 7.58
C TYR A 166 -18.07 -1.62 6.14
N LEU A 167 -18.99 -1.38 5.19
CA LEU A 167 -18.63 -1.15 3.78
C LEU A 167 -17.84 0.16 3.60
N ALA A 168 -18.25 1.23 4.27
CA ALA A 168 -17.58 2.52 4.23
C ALA A 168 -16.14 2.44 4.75
N ARG A 169 -15.85 1.55 5.70
CA ARG A 169 -14.49 1.29 6.20
C ARG A 169 -13.54 0.85 5.09
N ALA A 170 -13.92 -0.15 4.27
CA ALA A 170 -13.08 -0.59 3.16
C ALA A 170 -12.98 0.46 2.06
N PHE A 171 -14.06 1.18 1.78
CA PHE A 171 -14.00 2.25 0.80
C PHE A 171 -13.04 3.38 1.26
N SER A 172 -13.14 3.80 2.52
CA SER A 172 -12.28 4.81 3.14
C SER A 172 -10.80 4.39 3.15
N LEU A 173 -10.53 3.09 3.30
CA LEU A 173 -9.17 2.58 3.29
C LEU A 173 -8.53 2.68 1.89
N GLY A 174 -9.26 2.25 0.85
CA GLY A 174 -8.80 2.31 -0.53
C GLY A 174 -8.69 3.75 -1.07
N ILE A 175 -9.64 4.62 -0.73
CA ILE A 175 -9.60 6.04 -1.14
C ILE A 175 -8.43 6.76 -0.49
N ARG A 176 -8.03 6.39 0.74
CA ARG A 176 -6.87 6.98 1.42
C ARG A 176 -5.58 6.71 0.64
N LEU A 177 -5.37 5.45 0.23
CA LEU A 177 -4.21 5.05 -0.60
C LEU A 177 -4.16 5.80 -1.92
N PHE A 178 -5.31 5.90 -2.58
CA PHE A 178 -5.40 6.61 -3.85
C PHE A 178 -5.18 8.12 -3.70
N ALA A 179 -5.90 8.76 -2.77
CA ALA A 179 -5.92 10.21 -2.62
C ALA A 179 -4.53 10.76 -2.23
N ASN A 180 -3.81 10.09 -1.35
CA ASN A 180 -2.48 10.53 -0.94
C ASN A 180 -1.49 10.51 -2.10
N MET A 181 -1.47 9.44 -2.89
CA MET A 181 -0.58 9.33 -4.06
C MET A 181 -0.98 10.32 -5.16
N VAL A 182 -2.28 10.45 -5.46
CA VAL A 182 -2.73 11.39 -6.51
C VAL A 182 -2.53 12.84 -6.10
N ALA A 183 -2.87 13.22 -4.87
CA ALA A 183 -2.72 14.59 -4.39
C ALA A 183 -1.24 14.99 -4.30
N GLY A 184 -0.37 14.12 -3.78
CA GLY A 184 1.06 14.39 -3.69
C GLY A 184 1.71 14.57 -5.06
N HIS A 185 1.51 13.62 -5.98
CA HIS A 185 2.06 13.73 -7.35
C HIS A 185 1.52 14.94 -8.14
N THR A 186 0.23 15.27 -7.99
CA THR A 186 -0.35 16.45 -8.66
C THR A 186 0.20 17.74 -8.07
N LEU A 187 0.34 17.83 -6.75
CA LEU A 187 0.94 18.97 -6.06
C LEU A 187 2.40 19.19 -6.48
N LEU A 188 3.22 18.12 -6.46
CA LEU A 188 4.62 18.18 -6.88
C LEU A 188 4.76 18.61 -8.35
N LYS A 189 3.87 18.14 -9.24
CA LYS A 189 3.88 18.52 -10.66
C LYS A 189 3.54 20.00 -10.87
N ILE A 190 2.54 20.53 -10.16
CA ILE A 190 2.16 21.94 -10.25
C ILE A 190 3.29 22.82 -9.72
N LEU A 191 3.85 22.48 -8.56
CA LEU A 191 4.91 23.27 -7.94
C LEU A 191 6.22 23.21 -8.75
N SER A 192 6.56 22.05 -9.31
CA SER A 192 7.71 21.91 -10.22
C SER A 192 7.57 22.78 -11.48
N THR A 193 6.37 22.82 -12.08
CA THR A 193 6.11 23.68 -13.25
C THR A 193 6.23 25.17 -12.90
N PHE A 194 5.77 25.56 -11.71
CA PHE A 194 5.89 26.93 -11.23
C PHE A 194 7.36 27.30 -10.96
N LEU A 195 8.11 26.44 -10.27
CA LEU A 195 9.55 26.61 -10.01
C LEU A 195 10.34 26.73 -11.31
N PHE A 196 10.07 25.88 -12.30
CA PHE A 196 10.74 25.93 -13.60
C PHE A 196 10.55 27.29 -14.29
N LYS A 197 9.34 27.85 -14.25
CA LYS A 197 9.07 29.19 -14.80
C LYS A 197 9.80 30.29 -14.04
N MET A 198 9.86 30.20 -12.70
CA MET A 198 10.57 31.20 -11.89
C MET A 198 12.09 31.16 -12.11
N PHE A 199 12.68 29.97 -12.24
CA PHE A 199 14.11 29.84 -12.53
C PHE A 199 14.53 30.51 -13.86
N SER A 200 13.61 30.62 -14.82
CA SER A 200 13.85 31.28 -16.10
C SER A 200 13.67 32.82 -16.07
N GLY A 201 13.26 33.42 -14.95
CA GLY A 201 12.87 34.83 -14.86
C GLY A 201 14.00 35.86 -14.70
N GLY A 202 15.25 35.44 -14.47
CA GLY A 202 16.41 36.31 -14.26
C GLY A 202 17.07 36.19 -12.87
N LEU A 203 18.21 36.86 -12.66
CA LEU A 203 19.07 36.69 -11.46
C LEU A 203 18.41 37.10 -10.13
N ILE A 204 17.60 38.17 -10.09
CA ILE A 204 16.91 38.58 -8.85
C ILE A 204 15.84 37.56 -8.46
N ILE A 205 15.10 37.05 -9.45
CA ILE A 205 14.04 36.07 -9.25
C ILE A 205 14.64 34.70 -8.86
N PHE A 206 15.85 34.37 -9.31
CA PHE A 206 16.56 33.16 -8.91
C PHE A 206 16.75 33.08 -7.38
N VAL A 207 17.21 34.16 -6.75
CA VAL A 207 17.40 34.20 -5.28
C VAL A 207 16.06 34.05 -4.55
N LEU A 208 15.01 34.70 -5.05
CA LEU A 208 13.66 34.58 -4.48
C LEU A 208 13.09 33.16 -4.64
N THR A 209 13.48 32.44 -5.70
CA THR A 209 13.03 31.07 -6.01
C THR A 209 13.60 30.02 -5.05
N LEU A 210 14.67 30.33 -4.32
CA LEU A 210 15.27 29.42 -3.33
C LEU A 210 14.29 29.08 -2.18
N LEU A 211 13.43 30.04 -1.81
CA LEU A 211 12.41 29.86 -0.77
C LEU A 211 11.31 28.85 -1.18
N PRO A 212 10.60 28.99 -2.32
CA PRO A 212 9.64 27.99 -2.76
C PRO A 212 10.31 26.65 -3.13
N PHE A 213 11.59 26.64 -3.51
CA PHE A 213 12.34 25.39 -3.71
C PHE A 213 12.56 24.62 -2.41
N THR A 214 12.82 25.31 -1.29
CA THR A 214 12.92 24.66 0.02
C THR A 214 11.58 24.07 0.44
N LEU A 215 10.48 24.78 0.18
CA LEU A 215 9.13 24.28 0.41
C LEU A 215 8.82 23.03 -0.44
N PHE A 216 9.24 23.01 -1.71
CA PHE A 216 9.13 21.82 -2.57
C PHE A 216 9.81 20.61 -1.94
N LEU A 217 11.06 20.77 -1.51
CA LEU A 217 11.84 19.69 -0.91
C LEU A 217 11.22 19.20 0.41
N ALA A 218 10.68 20.13 1.22
CA ALA A 218 9.95 19.80 2.44
C ALA A 218 8.67 18.98 2.15
N ILE A 219 7.91 19.34 1.10
CA ILE A 219 6.70 18.58 0.69
C ILE A 219 7.08 17.19 0.21
N THR A 220 8.14 17.04 -0.60
CA THR A 220 8.61 15.72 -1.04
C THR A 220 9.00 14.83 0.15
N GLY A 221 9.66 15.40 1.16
CA GLY A 221 9.96 14.70 2.42
C GLY A 221 8.70 14.29 3.19
N LEU A 222 7.69 15.17 3.24
CA LEU A 222 6.41 14.87 3.87
C LEU A 222 5.66 13.73 3.14
N GLU A 223 5.66 13.72 1.82
CA GLU A 223 5.02 12.65 1.02
C GLU A 223 5.70 11.28 1.25
N LEU A 224 7.01 11.27 1.44
CA LEU A 224 7.73 10.07 1.87
C LEU A 224 7.28 9.63 3.27
N ALA A 225 7.16 10.53 4.24
CA ALA A 225 6.70 10.17 5.58
C ALA A 225 5.25 9.63 5.58
N VAL A 226 4.37 10.26 4.79
CA VAL A 226 2.97 9.85 4.65
C VAL A 226 2.86 8.45 4.06
N SER A 227 3.72 8.06 3.12
CA SER A 227 3.67 6.72 2.53
C SER A 227 3.96 5.59 3.53
N PHE A 228 4.89 5.80 4.47
CA PHE A 228 5.15 4.87 5.58
C PHE A 228 3.96 4.78 6.54
N ILE A 229 3.46 5.93 7.01
CA ILE A 229 2.34 5.99 7.95
C ILE A 229 1.09 5.34 7.34
N GLN A 230 0.89 5.55 6.06
CA GLN A 230 -0.24 5.00 5.33
C GLN A 230 -0.22 3.47 5.26
N ALA A 231 0.93 2.86 4.96
CA ALA A 231 1.06 1.40 4.97
C ALA A 231 0.79 0.84 6.38
N TYR A 232 1.28 1.54 7.43
CA TYR A 232 1.05 1.17 8.82
C TYR A 232 -0.43 1.23 9.23
N VAL A 233 -1.09 2.37 8.99
CA VAL A 233 -2.52 2.55 9.31
C VAL A 233 -3.39 1.57 8.52
N PHE A 234 -2.99 1.24 7.30
CA PHE A 234 -3.73 0.27 6.50
C PHE A 234 -3.74 -1.11 7.15
N VAL A 235 -2.57 -1.57 7.58
CA VAL A 235 -2.45 -2.87 8.26
C VAL A 235 -3.18 -2.88 9.59
N LEU A 236 -3.06 -1.80 10.37
CA LEU A 236 -3.76 -1.69 11.65
C LEU A 236 -5.29 -1.80 11.46
N LEU A 237 -5.85 -1.10 10.47
CA LEU A 237 -7.28 -1.15 10.17
C LEU A 237 -7.75 -2.51 9.61
N VAL A 238 -6.87 -3.27 8.96
CA VAL A 238 -7.18 -4.64 8.50
C VAL A 238 -7.12 -5.64 9.66
N CYS A 239 -6.31 -5.37 10.69
CA CYS A 239 -6.22 -6.22 11.87
C CYS A 239 -7.37 -5.99 12.86
N SER A 240 -7.96 -4.78 12.86
CA SER A 240 -9.10 -4.39 13.70
C SER A 240 -10.44 -4.84 13.14
#